data_AF-A0A1C0AS58-F1
#
_entry.id   AF-A0A1C0AS58-F1
#
_cell.length_a   1.000
_cell.length_b   1.000
_cell.length_c   1.000
_cell.angle_alpha   90.00
_cell.angle_beta   90.00
_cell.angle_gamma   90.00
#
_symmetry.space_group_name_H-M   'P 1'
#
loop_
_entity.id
_entity.type
_entity.pdbx_description
1 polymer ?
#
loop_
_entity_poly.entity_id
_entity_poly.type
_entity_poly.pdbx_seq_one_letter_code
_entity_poly.pdbx_strand_id
1 'polypeptide(L)'
;MTESTTRGTTVLPPQDLEPMLDLSRFLEKVTEPAALLGPDGQTVPLPLEAYRVLVDVVHAMREGKAITVASIDQLLTTQQAADFLGISRPTLVKLLESDEIPHESPGAGRHRRVRLRDVLDYQERKRSRRRLALDELIQDAVGAGLYEAEQADYADALRRARQGRG
;
A
#
# COMPACT_ATOMS: atom_id res chain seq x y z
N MET A 1 31.12 4.56 9.85
CA MET A 1 29.66 4.73 9.99
C MET A 1 29.09 4.76 8.57
N THR A 2 28.71 3.60 8.04
CA THR A 2 28.30 3.46 6.64
C THR A 2 26.83 3.84 6.51
N GLU A 3 26.54 4.96 5.85
CA GLU A 3 25.20 5.28 5.37
C GLU A 3 24.75 4.23 4.34
N SER A 4 23.98 3.25 4.79
CA SER A 4 23.24 2.36 3.90
C SER A 4 22.17 3.20 3.20
N THR A 5 22.50 3.73 2.02
CA THR A 5 21.52 4.27 1.08
C THR A 5 20.64 3.10 0.62
N THR A 6 19.58 2.81 1.37
CA THR A 6 18.63 1.73 1.05
C THR A 6 17.88 2.07 -0.23
N ARG A 7 18.41 1.64 -1.37
CA ARG A 7 17.71 1.66 -2.65
C ARG A 7 16.60 0.60 -2.59
N GLY A 8 15.36 1.01 -2.82
CA GLY A 8 14.23 0.08 -2.85
C GLY A 8 14.52 -1.10 -3.77
N THR A 9 14.33 -2.31 -3.24
CA THR A 9 14.60 -3.56 -3.97
C THR A 9 13.27 -4.15 -4.38
N THR A 10 13.07 -4.32 -5.70
CA THR A 10 11.92 -5.02 -6.25
C THR A 10 12.31 -6.47 -6.52
N VAL A 11 11.56 -7.39 -5.96
CA VAL A 11 11.75 -8.84 -6.13
C VAL A 11 10.55 -9.39 -6.86
N LEU A 12 10.82 -10.13 -7.94
CA LEU A 12 9.79 -10.86 -8.67
C LEU A 12 9.50 -12.19 -7.94
N PRO A 13 8.24 -12.66 -7.96
CA PRO A 13 7.94 -13.99 -7.45
C PRO A 13 8.73 -15.06 -8.21
N PRO A 14 9.04 -16.20 -7.56
CA PRO A 14 9.70 -17.32 -8.22
C PRO A 14 8.86 -17.86 -9.39
N GLN A 15 9.53 -18.45 -10.40
CA GLN A 15 8.83 -19.06 -11.54
C GLN A 15 7.97 -20.25 -11.11
N ASP A 16 8.44 -21.01 -10.12
CA ASP A 16 7.68 -22.04 -9.44
C ASP A 16 7.07 -21.47 -8.15
N LEU A 17 5.74 -21.43 -8.09
CA LEU A 17 4.98 -20.88 -6.98
C LEU A 17 4.68 -21.91 -5.88
N GLU A 18 4.89 -23.21 -6.12
CA GLU A 18 4.61 -24.26 -5.13
C GLU A 18 5.30 -24.00 -3.77
N PRO A 19 6.60 -23.65 -3.71
CA PRO A 19 7.26 -23.32 -2.44
C PRO A 19 6.61 -22.13 -1.70
N MET A 20 6.07 -21.16 -2.44
CA MET A 20 5.38 -20.00 -1.84
C MET A 20 4.00 -20.38 -1.31
N LEU A 21 3.28 -21.27 -1.99
CA LEU A 21 2.00 -21.79 -1.52
C LEU A 21 2.17 -22.59 -0.23
N ASP A 22 3.18 -23.45 -0.16
CA ASP A 22 3.49 -24.22 1.04
C ASP A 22 3.92 -23.34 2.21
N LEU A 23 4.81 -22.37 1.96
CA LEU A 23 5.20 -21.40 2.97
C LEU A 23 4.01 -20.57 3.46
N SER A 24 3.14 -20.13 2.55
CA SER A 24 1.93 -19.38 2.91
C SER A 24 0.99 -20.19 3.80
N ARG A 25 0.73 -21.47 3.47
CA ARG A 25 -0.10 -22.36 4.29
C ARG A 25 0.51 -22.62 5.66
N PHE A 26 1.84 -22.67 5.75
CA PHE A 26 2.54 -22.81 7.02
C PHE A 26 2.34 -21.57 7.89
N LEU A 27 2.57 -20.37 7.32
CA LEU A 27 2.43 -19.10 8.03
C LEU A 27 0.98 -18.81 8.47
N GLU A 28 -0.03 -19.25 7.70
CA GLU A 28 -1.44 -19.13 8.09
C GLU A 28 -1.81 -19.97 9.33
N LYS A 29 -1.10 -21.08 9.56
CA LYS A 29 -1.38 -22.01 10.67
C LYS A 29 -0.64 -21.67 11.96
N VAL A 30 0.47 -20.95 11.86
CA VAL A 30 1.34 -20.63 13.01
C VAL A 30 1.16 -19.16 13.35
N THR A 31 0.64 -18.88 14.53
CA THR A 31 0.33 -17.50 14.94
C THR A 31 1.40 -16.84 15.79
N GLU A 32 2.31 -17.61 16.42
CA GLU A 32 3.62 -17.22 17.01
C GLU A 32 4.09 -18.30 18.01
N PRO A 33 5.40 -18.43 18.33
CA PRO A 33 6.55 -17.63 17.87
C PRO A 33 7.34 -18.25 16.70
N ALA A 34 7.97 -17.39 15.87
CA ALA A 34 8.81 -17.79 14.72
C ALA A 34 10.28 -17.37 14.91
N ALA A 35 11.21 -18.11 14.28
CA ALA A 35 12.63 -17.80 14.27
C ALA A 35 13.23 -17.96 12.86
N LEU A 36 14.23 -17.15 12.54
CA LEU A 36 15.03 -17.27 11.32
C LEU A 36 16.20 -18.23 11.59
N LEU A 37 16.33 -19.25 10.74
CA LEU A 37 17.49 -20.15 10.72
C LEU A 37 18.54 -19.60 9.76
N GLY A 38 19.73 -19.31 10.29
CA GLY A 38 20.91 -18.91 9.52
C GLY A 38 21.55 -20.10 8.78
N PRO A 39 22.29 -19.84 7.69
CA PRO A 39 23.01 -20.90 6.96
C PRO A 39 24.06 -21.65 7.79
N ASP A 40 24.49 -21.06 8.89
CA ASP A 40 25.42 -21.62 9.88
C ASP A 40 24.71 -22.43 10.99
N GLY A 41 23.39 -22.57 10.91
CA GLY A 41 22.58 -23.27 11.90
C GLY A 41 22.17 -22.42 13.11
N GLN A 42 22.58 -21.15 13.18
CA GLN A 42 22.15 -20.26 14.26
C GLN A 42 20.67 -19.91 14.09
N THR A 43 19.95 -19.80 15.21
CA THR A 43 18.54 -19.37 15.20
C THR A 43 18.41 -18.01 15.87
N VAL A 44 17.67 -17.10 15.22
CA VAL A 44 17.38 -15.77 15.74
C VAL A 44 15.86 -15.60 15.80
N PRO A 45 15.28 -15.26 16.96
CA PRO A 45 13.85 -14.96 17.05
C PRO A 45 13.46 -13.84 16.09
N LEU A 46 12.36 -14.03 15.36
CA LEU A 46 11.89 -13.00 14.44
C LEU A 46 11.01 -12.01 15.21
N PRO A 47 11.33 -10.70 15.22
CA PRO A 47 10.43 -9.69 15.78
C PRO A 47 9.07 -9.73 15.09
N LEU A 48 8.02 -9.38 15.83
CA LEU A 48 6.64 -9.42 15.35
C LEU A 48 6.44 -8.59 14.09
N GLU A 49 7.06 -7.42 14.02
CA GLU A 49 6.99 -6.50 12.89
C GLU A 49 7.57 -7.14 11.62
N ALA A 50 8.72 -7.82 11.75
CA ALA A 50 9.36 -8.51 10.64
C ALA A 50 8.56 -9.75 10.21
N TYR A 51 7.96 -10.47 11.16
CA TYR A 51 7.07 -11.60 10.88
C TYR A 51 5.86 -11.18 10.05
N ARG A 52 5.18 -10.09 10.44
CA ARG A 52 4.02 -9.56 9.70
C ARG A 52 4.38 -9.16 8.27
N VAL A 53 5.50 -8.46 8.10
CA VAL A 53 5.99 -8.11 6.75
C VAL A 53 6.26 -9.36 5.92
N LEU A 54 6.89 -10.39 6.50
CA LEU A 54 7.14 -11.66 5.79
C LEU A 54 5.84 -12.33 5.34
N VAL A 55 4.82 -12.36 6.21
CA VAL A 55 3.49 -12.91 5.88
C VAL A 55 2.88 -12.18 4.68
N ASP A 56 2.89 -10.84 4.70
CA ASP A 56 2.37 -10.03 3.60
C ASP A 56 3.13 -10.26 2.28
N VAL A 57 4.47 -10.35 2.35
CA VAL A 57 5.34 -10.63 1.20
C VAL A 57 5.00 -11.99 0.58
N VAL A 58 4.91 -13.04 1.41
CA VAL A 58 4.61 -14.40 0.95
C VAL A 58 3.22 -14.47 0.33
N HIS A 59 2.22 -13.82 0.94
CA HIS A 59 0.87 -13.75 0.40
C HIS A 59 0.80 -13.05 -0.96
N ALA A 60 1.53 -11.95 -1.13
CA ALA A 60 1.57 -11.28 -2.42
C ALA A 60 2.33 -12.09 -3.47
N MET A 61 3.45 -12.72 -3.10
CA MET A 61 4.26 -13.52 -4.03
C MET A 61 3.53 -14.78 -4.50
N ARG A 62 2.75 -15.47 -3.64
CA ARG A 62 1.92 -16.62 -4.09
C ARG A 62 0.86 -16.22 -5.11
N GLU A 63 0.44 -14.96 -5.14
CA GLU A 63 -0.50 -14.41 -6.12
C GLU A 63 0.20 -13.94 -7.40
N GLY A 64 1.51 -14.20 -7.55
CA GLY A 64 2.29 -13.76 -8.69
C GLY A 64 2.59 -12.25 -8.70
N LYS A 65 2.44 -11.57 -7.57
CA LYS A 65 2.70 -10.12 -7.48
C LYS A 65 4.17 -9.87 -7.16
N ALA A 66 4.77 -8.92 -7.87
CA ALA A 66 6.07 -8.37 -7.52
C ALA A 66 5.97 -7.55 -6.22
N ILE A 67 7.02 -7.62 -5.39
CA ILE A 67 7.09 -6.85 -4.14
C ILE A 67 8.25 -5.87 -4.19
N THR A 68 7.99 -4.65 -3.76
CA THR A 68 9.01 -3.63 -3.54
C THR A 68 9.12 -3.34 -2.06
N VAL A 69 10.31 -3.57 -1.49
CA VAL A 69 10.66 -3.10 -0.14
C VAL A 69 11.44 -1.80 -0.29
N ALA A 70 10.90 -0.71 0.25
CA ALA A 70 11.49 0.63 0.17
C ALA A 70 11.34 1.36 1.50
N SER A 71 12.30 2.23 1.81
CA SER A 71 12.16 3.17 2.93
C SER A 71 11.10 4.22 2.58
N ILE A 72 10.28 4.60 3.57
CA ILE A 72 9.26 5.66 3.40
C ILE A 72 9.87 7.02 3.04
N ASP A 73 11.14 7.25 3.42
CA ASP A 73 11.89 8.47 3.10
C ASP A 73 12.61 8.42 1.75
N GLN A 74 12.49 7.32 1.01
CA GLN A 74 13.09 7.18 -0.29
C GLN A 74 12.60 8.28 -1.25
N LEU A 75 13.55 8.98 -1.88
CA LEU A 75 13.27 9.94 -2.94
C LEU A 75 13.01 9.21 -4.26
N LEU A 76 11.80 9.40 -4.78
CA LEU A 76 11.35 8.87 -6.06
C LEU A 76 11.57 9.88 -7.17
N THR A 77 11.85 9.36 -8.36
CA THR A 77 11.72 10.16 -9.59
C THR A 77 10.24 10.44 -9.88
N THR A 78 9.98 11.47 -10.69
CA THR A 78 8.62 11.74 -11.18
C THR A 78 7.98 10.56 -11.92
N GLN A 79 8.77 9.71 -12.58
CA GLN A 79 8.20 8.51 -13.22
C GLN A 79 7.77 7.49 -12.16
N GLN A 80 8.66 7.15 -11.22
CA GLN A 80 8.36 6.18 -10.16
C GLN A 80 7.15 6.59 -9.30
N ALA A 81 7.04 7.88 -8.95
CA ALA A 81 5.89 8.39 -8.21
C ALA A 81 4.58 8.32 -9.04
N ALA A 82 4.66 8.54 -10.36
CA ALA A 82 3.51 8.43 -11.24
C ALA A 82 3.05 6.97 -11.38
N ASP A 83 4.00 6.05 -11.52
CA ASP A 83 3.75 4.61 -11.57
C ASP A 83 3.09 4.14 -10.27
N PHE A 84 3.57 4.62 -9.11
CA PHE A 84 3.01 4.29 -7.80
C PHE A 84 1.54 4.76 -7.66
N LEU A 85 1.21 5.93 -8.19
CA LEU A 85 -0.15 6.48 -8.16
C LEU A 85 -1.05 5.91 -9.28
N GLY A 86 -0.51 5.12 -10.21
CA GLY A 86 -1.23 4.64 -11.38
C GLY A 86 -1.71 5.76 -12.31
N ILE A 87 -0.94 6.85 -12.44
CA ILE A 87 -1.27 8.01 -13.28
C ILE A 87 -0.15 8.30 -14.29
N SER A 88 -0.46 9.12 -15.29
CA SER A 88 0.57 9.58 -16.23
C SER A 88 1.58 10.51 -15.55
N ARG A 89 2.85 10.46 -15.97
CA ARG A 89 3.88 11.40 -15.51
C ARG A 89 3.50 12.88 -15.72
N PRO A 90 2.92 13.31 -16.86
CA PRO A 90 2.41 14.68 -17.01
C PRO A 90 1.34 15.04 -15.96
N THR A 91 0.45 14.12 -15.60
CA THR A 91 -0.55 14.34 -14.53
C THR A 91 0.14 14.55 -13.20
N LEU A 92 1.13 13.72 -12.85
CA LEU A 92 1.90 13.90 -11.62
C LEU A 92 2.58 15.28 -11.62
N VAL A 93 3.22 15.67 -12.72
CA VAL A 93 3.90 16.98 -12.82
C VAL A 93 2.96 18.13 -12.51
N LYS A 94 1.71 18.11 -13.00
CA LYS A 94 0.70 19.11 -12.66
C LYS A 94 0.36 19.14 -11.17
N LEU A 95 0.30 17.97 -10.52
CA LEU A 95 0.08 17.88 -9.06
C LEU A 95 1.27 18.46 -8.27
N LEU A 96 2.50 18.27 -8.75
CA LEU A 96 3.68 18.86 -8.12
C LEU A 96 3.70 20.38 -8.29
N GLU A 97 3.30 20.88 -9.46
CA GLU A 97 3.27 22.33 -9.76
C GLU A 97 2.14 23.08 -9.07
N SER A 98 1.12 22.36 -8.60
CA SER A 98 0.02 22.89 -7.80
C SER A 98 0.21 22.67 -6.30
N ASP A 99 1.38 22.20 -5.87
CA ASP A 99 1.72 21.89 -4.48
C ASP A 99 0.77 20.89 -3.78
N GLU A 100 -0.01 20.12 -4.54
CA GLU A 100 -0.86 19.04 -4.02
C GLU A 100 -0.04 17.88 -3.45
N ILE A 101 1.20 17.73 -3.94
CA ILE A 101 2.19 16.78 -3.45
C ILE A 101 3.52 17.52 -3.26
N PRO A 102 4.08 17.53 -2.03
CA PRO A 102 5.40 18.08 -1.77
C PRO A 102 6.47 17.47 -2.67
N HIS A 103 7.41 18.30 -3.13
CA HIS A 103 8.53 17.83 -3.92
C HIS A 103 9.78 18.65 -3.63
N GLU A 104 10.93 18.04 -3.88
CA GLU A 104 12.23 18.66 -3.68
C GLU A 104 12.96 18.74 -5.03
N SER A 105 13.73 19.80 -5.21
CA SER A 105 14.74 19.88 -6.27
C SER A 105 16.10 19.99 -5.57
N PRO A 106 16.78 18.85 -5.31
CA PRO A 106 18.07 18.87 -4.63
C PRO A 106 19.02 19.83 -5.36
N GLY A 107 19.69 20.73 -4.63
CA GLY A 107 20.31 21.95 -5.19
C GLY A 107 21.32 21.79 -6.36
N ALA A 108 21.82 20.58 -6.62
CA ALA A 108 22.69 20.27 -7.76
C ALA A 108 21.99 19.49 -8.91
N GLY A 109 20.75 19.06 -8.71
CA GLY A 109 19.97 18.24 -9.63
C GLY A 109 18.81 19.00 -10.25
N ARG A 110 18.72 19.00 -11.58
CA ARG A 110 17.65 19.69 -12.33
C ARG A 110 16.28 19.00 -12.27
N HIS A 111 16.20 17.82 -11.65
CA HIS A 111 15.02 16.97 -11.70
C HIS A 111 14.34 16.87 -10.33
N ARG A 112 13.05 17.21 -10.31
CA ARG A 112 12.18 17.05 -9.13
C ARG A 112 12.26 15.62 -8.57
N ARG A 113 12.22 15.52 -7.25
CA ARG A 113 12.15 14.30 -6.46
C ARG A 113 10.97 14.40 -5.50
N VAL A 114 10.33 13.27 -5.24
CA VAL A 114 9.15 13.19 -4.38
C VAL A 114 9.42 12.10 -3.35
N ARG A 115 9.21 12.34 -2.06
CA ARG A 115 9.39 11.28 -1.06
C ARG A 115 8.25 10.27 -1.19
N LEU A 116 8.55 8.99 -0.98
CA LEU A 116 7.51 7.95 -0.99
C LEU A 116 6.40 8.25 0.02
N ARG A 117 6.74 8.78 1.20
CA ARG A 117 5.78 9.27 2.20
C ARG A 117 4.72 10.21 1.60
N ASP A 118 5.16 11.19 0.82
CA ASP A 118 4.29 12.25 0.29
C ASP A 118 3.35 11.70 -0.79
N VAL A 119 3.84 10.72 -1.56
CA VAL A 119 3.05 9.98 -2.55
C VAL A 119 1.95 9.16 -1.87
N LEU A 120 2.30 8.42 -0.81
CA LEU A 120 1.37 7.61 -0.03
C LEU A 120 0.29 8.48 0.64
N ASP A 121 0.69 9.59 1.27
CA ASP A 121 -0.23 10.52 1.90
C ASP A 121 -1.22 11.13 0.90
N TYR A 122 -0.74 11.50 -0.30
CA TYR A 122 -1.61 11.97 -1.37
C TYR A 122 -2.61 10.91 -1.82
N GLN A 123 -2.17 9.66 -1.98
CA GLN A 123 -3.02 8.55 -2.38
C GLN A 123 -4.15 8.32 -1.38
N GLU A 124 -3.83 8.34 -0.08
CA GLU A 124 -4.83 8.16 0.98
C GLU A 124 -5.81 9.33 1.06
N ARG A 125 -5.33 10.59 0.99
CA ARG A 125 -6.20 11.78 0.90
C ARG A 125 -7.18 11.67 -0.28
N LYS A 126 -6.69 11.24 -1.45
CA LYS A 126 -7.49 11.09 -2.67
C LYS A 126 -8.52 9.97 -2.53
N ARG A 127 -8.13 8.83 -1.95
CA ARG A 127 -9.04 7.70 -1.67
C ARG A 127 -10.17 8.12 -0.73
N SER A 128 -9.82 8.83 0.34
CA SER A 128 -10.77 9.34 1.33
C SER A 128 -11.75 10.34 0.70
N ARG A 129 -11.27 11.33 -0.07
CA ARG A 129 -12.14 12.27 -0.81
C ARG A 129 -13.09 11.56 -1.79
N ARG A 130 -12.60 10.56 -2.53
CA ARG A 130 -13.42 9.78 -3.46
C ARG A 130 -14.54 9.03 -2.74
N ARG A 131 -14.25 8.45 -1.57
CA ARG A 131 -15.24 7.75 -0.76
C ARG A 131 -16.32 8.70 -0.26
N LEU A 132 -15.93 9.87 0.26
CA LEU A 132 -16.88 10.89 0.71
C LEU A 132 -17.80 11.38 -0.41
N ALA A 133 -17.26 11.65 -1.60
CA ALA A 133 -18.06 12.08 -2.74
C ALA A 133 -19.04 10.99 -3.22
N LEU A 134 -18.64 9.71 -3.18
CA LEU A 134 -19.55 8.61 -3.48
C LEU A 134 -20.65 8.48 -2.42
N ASP A 135 -20.30 8.61 -1.14
CA ASP A 135 -21.28 8.58 -0.05
C ASP A 135 -22.30 9.72 -0.20
N GLU A 136 -21.86 10.93 -0.56
CA GLU A 136 -22.71 12.10 -0.81
C GLU A 136 -23.67 11.87 -2.00
N LEU A 137 -23.17 11.39 -3.14
CA LEU A 137 -24.00 11.05 -4.30
C LEU A 137 -25.07 10.00 -3.97
N ILE A 138 -24.74 9.01 -3.13
CA ILE A 138 -25.70 8.00 -2.68
C ILE A 138 -26.76 8.63 -1.76
N GLN A 139 -26.35 9.49 -0.82
CA GLN A 139 -27.30 10.19 0.05
C GLN A 139 -28.26 11.09 -0.76
N ASP A 140 -27.74 11.83 -1.74
CA ASP A 140 -28.56 12.68 -2.61
C ASP A 140 -29.56 11.86 -3.43
N ALA A 141 -29.14 10.72 -3.98
CA ALA A 141 -30.01 9.84 -4.75
C ALA A 141 -31.11 9.18 -3.89
N VAL A 142 -30.80 8.84 -2.63
CA VAL A 142 -31.78 8.35 -1.65
C VAL A 142 -32.75 9.47 -1.27
N GLY A 143 -32.25 10.68 -0.98
CA GLY A 143 -33.07 11.86 -0.69
C GLY A 143 -33.99 12.24 -1.86
N ALA A 144 -33.55 12.00 -3.10
CA ALA A 144 -34.34 12.20 -4.32
C ALA A 144 -35.33 11.05 -4.62
N GLY A 145 -35.39 10.01 -3.78
CA GLY A 145 -36.32 8.89 -3.93
C GLY A 145 -36.00 7.95 -5.10
N LEU A 146 -34.78 7.98 -5.63
CA LEU A 146 -34.38 7.16 -6.79
C LEU A 146 -34.02 5.71 -6.42
N TYR A 147 -34.08 5.35 -5.14
CA TYR A 147 -33.89 4.01 -4.61
C TYR A 147 -35.01 3.64 -3.62
N GLU A 148 -36.02 2.91 -4.10
CA GLU A 148 -37.06 2.28 -3.27
C GLU A 148 -36.56 0.91 -2.76
N ALA A 149 -35.67 0.90 -1.78
CA ALA A 149 -35.53 -0.25 -0.89
C ALA A 149 -36.04 0.19 0.49
N GLU A 150 -36.95 -0.59 1.08
CA GLU A 150 -37.66 -0.26 2.32
C GLU A 150 -36.72 0.40 3.34
N GLN A 151 -36.98 1.68 3.61
CA GLN A 151 -36.06 2.62 4.29
C GLN A 151 -35.51 2.11 5.64
N ALA A 152 -36.20 1.15 6.27
CA ALA A 152 -35.81 0.52 7.52
C ALA A 152 -34.64 -0.47 7.38
N ASP A 153 -34.53 -1.20 6.27
CA ASP A 153 -33.52 -2.26 6.11
C ASP A 153 -32.15 -1.67 5.68
N TYR A 154 -32.18 -0.53 4.98
CA TYR A 154 -30.97 0.12 4.42
C TYR A 154 -30.14 0.89 5.47
N ALA A 155 -30.80 1.61 6.40
CA ALA A 155 -30.11 2.28 7.50
C ALA A 155 -29.39 1.29 8.42
N ASP A 156 -29.96 0.09 8.59
CA ASP A 156 -29.33 -1.01 9.30
C ASP A 156 -28.18 -1.65 8.50
N ALA A 157 -28.31 -1.80 7.18
CA ALA A 157 -27.24 -2.27 6.32
C ALA A 157 -26.01 -1.34 6.36
N LEU A 158 -26.20 -0.02 6.28
CA LEU A 158 -25.10 0.96 6.38
C LEU A 158 -24.46 1.00 7.78
N ARG A 159 -25.24 0.83 8.85
CA ARG A 159 -24.71 0.72 10.23
C ARG A 159 -23.87 -0.55 10.40
N ARG A 160 -24.34 -1.68 9.88
CA ARG A 160 -23.60 -2.96 9.91
C ARG A 160 -22.30 -2.88 9.10
N ALA A 161 -22.33 -2.26 7.92
CA ALA A 161 -21.14 -2.05 7.10
C ALA A 161 -20.08 -1.15 7.78
N ARG A 162 -20.52 -0.24 8.67
CA ARG A 162 -19.61 0.60 9.49
C ARG A 162 -19.08 -0.12 10.73
N GLN A 163 -19.81 -1.07 11.31
CA GLN A 163 -19.42 -1.77 12.54
C GLN A 163 -18.55 -3.03 12.29
N GLY A 164 -18.57 -3.61 11.08
CA GLY A 164 -17.80 -4.82 10.76
C GLY A 164 -16.35 -4.62 10.29
N ARG A 165 -15.75 -3.44 10.52
CA ARG A 165 -14.37 -3.11 10.10
C ARG A 165 -13.47 -2.60 11.22
N GLY A 166 -13.80 -2.95 12.47
CA GLY A 166 -12.94 -2.77 13.65
C GLY A 166 -12.03 -3.97 13.85
#